data_AF-A0A924NF83-F1
#
_entry.id   AF-A0A924NF83-F1
#
_cell.length_a   1.000
_cell.length_b   1.000
_cell.length_c   1.000
_cell.angle_alpha   90.00
_cell.angle_beta   90.00
_cell.angle_gamma   90.00
#
_symmetry.space_group_name_H-M   'P 1'
#
loop_
_entity.id
_entity.type
_entity.pdbx_description
1 polymer ?
#
loop_
_entity_poly.entity_id
_entity_poly.type
_entity_poly.pdbx_seq_one_letter_code
_entity_poly.pdbx_strand_id
1 'polypeptide(L)'
;MNAPIFATLGCRLNAYETEAMKELAAAAGIKGAVVVNTCAVTAEAVRKAKQEIRRLRRENPDATLIVTGCAAQTEPETFAAMPEVSRVIGNTEKMQASTWAGLAVPDLIGVTERVQVNDIMSVRETAGHLIDGFGRHRAYVQVQNGCDHRCTFCIIPFGRGNSRSVPAGVVVDQIKRLVDKGFLEVVLTGVDLTSWGADLPGGPKLGDLVMRILRLVPDLARLRISSIDSIEVDEALMGAIAVESRLMPHLHLSLQAGDDLILKRMKRRHLRDDAIRFCEDARKARPEMVFGADIIAGFPTETESMFENSLRLIGDCGLTFLHVFPFSPRKGTPAARMPQMRGPVIKERAARLRAAGEIALAGHLNRQVGRRLPVLMEGARMGRTEGFAEVDFGADQPEGRIVEAVILGVQGGRLLA
;
A
#
# COMPACT_ATOMS: atom_id res chain seq x y z
N MET A 1 32.67 2.08 11.69
CA MET A 1 31.86 1.90 10.47
C MET A 1 30.40 2.07 10.84
N ASN A 2 29.69 2.92 10.10
CA ASN A 2 28.31 3.32 10.41
C ASN A 2 27.31 2.20 10.06
N ALA A 3 26.15 2.23 10.71
CA ALA A 3 25.03 1.35 10.36
C ALA A 3 24.61 1.57 8.89
N PRO A 4 24.02 0.56 8.22
CA PRO A 4 23.56 0.72 6.85
C PRO A 4 22.50 1.81 6.72
N ILE A 5 22.54 2.55 5.61
CA ILE A 5 21.55 3.58 5.27
C ILE A 5 20.48 2.96 4.39
N PHE A 6 19.22 3.10 4.75
CA PHE A 6 18.08 2.61 3.96
C PHE A 6 17.27 3.77 3.40
N ALA A 7 17.10 3.81 2.09
CA ALA A 7 16.19 4.71 1.39
C ALA A 7 15.00 3.91 0.85
N THR A 8 13.81 4.17 1.39
CA THR A 8 12.58 3.47 1.01
C THR A 8 11.75 4.35 0.10
N LEU A 9 11.41 3.83 -1.07
CA LEU A 9 10.56 4.51 -2.05
C LEU A 9 9.34 3.64 -2.35
N GLY A 10 8.16 4.26 -2.51
CA GLY A 10 6.96 3.56 -2.94
C GLY A 10 5.93 3.36 -1.84
N CYS A 11 5.48 2.11 -1.67
CA CYS A 11 4.29 1.77 -0.89
C CYS A 11 4.62 1.26 0.52
N ARG A 12 3.56 1.04 1.32
CA ARG A 12 3.64 0.50 2.69
C ARG A 12 4.32 -0.87 2.75
N LEU A 13 4.16 -1.71 1.73
CA LEU A 13 4.87 -3.00 1.65
C LEU A 13 6.39 -2.80 1.52
N ASN A 14 6.85 -1.81 0.76
CA ASN A 14 8.28 -1.51 0.69
C ASN A 14 8.81 -1.04 2.06
N ALA A 15 8.00 -0.30 2.84
CA ALA A 15 8.38 0.10 4.20
C ALA A 15 8.45 -1.09 5.16
N TYR A 16 7.47 -2.00 5.15
CA TYR A 16 7.51 -3.27 5.89
C TYR A 16 8.78 -4.06 5.56
N GLU A 17 9.02 -4.27 4.26
CA GLU A 17 10.18 -5.02 3.77
C GLU A 17 11.49 -4.33 4.17
N THR A 18 11.55 -3.00 4.19
CA THR A 18 12.74 -2.28 4.68
C THR A 18 13.01 -2.51 6.15
N GLU A 19 12.00 -2.53 7.03
CA GLU A 19 12.24 -2.84 8.45
C GLU A 19 12.76 -4.28 8.62
N ALA A 20 12.21 -5.24 7.88
CA ALA A 20 12.73 -6.61 7.88
C ALA A 20 14.18 -6.67 7.35
N MET A 21 14.49 -5.93 6.29
CA MET A 21 15.86 -5.85 5.74
C MET A 21 16.85 -5.25 6.76
N LYS A 22 16.44 -4.30 7.60
CA LYS A 22 17.30 -3.77 8.66
C LYS A 22 17.69 -4.84 9.67
N GLU A 23 16.74 -5.68 10.10
CA GLU A 23 17.02 -6.79 11.01
C GLU A 23 17.94 -7.84 10.38
N LEU A 24 17.68 -8.22 9.12
CA LEU A 24 18.52 -9.16 8.39
C LEU A 24 19.95 -8.63 8.19
N ALA A 25 20.09 -7.36 7.79
CA ALA A 25 21.38 -6.71 7.60
C ALA A 25 22.15 -6.60 8.93
N ALA A 26 21.46 -6.26 10.03
CA ALA A 26 22.06 -6.18 11.36
C ALA A 26 22.52 -7.57 11.85
N ALA A 27 21.69 -8.60 11.68
CA ALA A 27 22.03 -9.98 12.04
C ALA A 27 23.23 -10.51 11.24
N ALA A 28 23.34 -10.14 9.97
CA ALA A 28 24.49 -10.44 9.11
C ALA A 28 25.73 -9.57 9.38
N GLY A 29 25.64 -8.57 10.27
CA GLY A 29 26.75 -7.68 10.61
C GLY A 29 27.14 -6.68 9.51
N ILE A 30 26.24 -6.40 8.57
CA ILE A 30 26.48 -5.46 7.46
C ILE A 30 26.67 -4.04 7.99
N LYS A 31 27.73 -3.36 7.54
CA LYS A 31 28.05 -1.97 7.91
C LYS A 31 28.46 -1.18 6.67
N GLY A 32 28.25 0.13 6.70
CA GLY A 32 28.68 1.03 5.61
C GLY A 32 28.03 0.80 4.24
N ALA A 33 26.90 0.10 4.20
CA ALA A 33 26.12 -0.12 2.98
C ALA A 33 25.01 0.93 2.84
N VAL A 34 24.65 1.23 1.60
CA VAL A 34 23.47 2.03 1.25
C VAL A 34 22.49 1.13 0.51
N VAL A 35 21.27 1.01 0.97
CA VAL A 35 20.23 0.16 0.38
C VAL A 35 19.08 1.04 -0.11
N VAL A 36 18.78 0.99 -1.41
CA VAL A 36 17.66 1.72 -2.02
C VAL A 36 16.56 0.73 -2.42
N ASN A 37 15.44 0.76 -1.71
CA ASN A 37 14.27 -0.09 -1.98
C ASN A 37 13.30 0.65 -2.92
N THR A 38 13.23 0.19 -4.17
CA THR A 38 12.62 0.92 -5.30
C THR A 38 11.16 0.54 -5.56
N CYS A 39 10.44 1.44 -6.23
CA CYS A 39 9.06 1.25 -6.67
C CYS A 39 8.95 1.28 -8.20
N ALA A 40 8.14 0.38 -8.77
CA ALA A 40 7.95 0.24 -10.22
C ALA A 40 6.59 0.74 -10.74
N VAL A 41 5.69 1.19 -9.84
CA VAL A 41 4.27 1.46 -10.18
C VAL A 41 4.13 2.52 -11.28
N THR A 42 4.97 3.55 -11.26
CA THR A 42 4.99 4.61 -12.28
C THR A 42 6.40 4.87 -12.77
N ALA A 43 6.52 5.39 -14.01
CA ALA A 43 7.82 5.85 -14.52
C ALA A 43 8.45 6.95 -13.66
N GLU A 44 7.61 7.80 -13.06
CA GLU A 44 8.03 8.84 -12.12
C GLU A 44 8.64 8.26 -10.84
N ALA A 45 8.07 7.18 -10.29
CA ALA A 45 8.66 6.49 -9.14
C ALA A 45 10.05 5.92 -9.46
N VAL A 46 10.22 5.31 -10.64
CA VAL A 46 11.52 4.82 -11.12
C VAL A 46 12.51 5.98 -11.34
N ARG A 47 12.06 7.11 -11.88
CA ARG A 47 12.88 8.32 -12.05
C ARG A 47 13.39 8.85 -10.70
N LYS A 48 12.50 8.97 -9.70
CA LYS A 48 12.87 9.37 -8.34
C LYS A 48 13.88 8.41 -7.71
N ALA A 49 13.70 7.10 -7.90
CA ALA A 49 14.67 6.11 -7.43
C ALA A 49 16.07 6.32 -8.02
N LYS A 50 16.18 6.54 -9.34
CA LYS A 50 17.46 6.83 -9.99
C LYS A 50 18.10 8.13 -9.50
N GLN A 51 17.30 9.16 -9.23
CA GLN A 51 17.80 10.42 -8.67
C GLN A 51 18.33 10.23 -7.25
N GLU A 52 17.62 9.45 -6.44
CA GLU A 52 18.02 9.15 -5.07
C GLU A 52 19.30 8.32 -5.00
N ILE A 53 19.45 7.32 -5.87
CA ILE A 53 20.69 6.54 -6.01
C ILE A 53 21.90 7.46 -6.28
N ARG A 54 21.77 8.39 -7.22
CA ARG A 54 22.84 9.35 -7.55
C ARG A 54 23.16 10.27 -6.39
N ARG A 55 22.15 10.74 -5.66
CA ARG A 55 22.33 11.59 -4.48
C ARG A 55 23.10 10.84 -3.39
N LEU A 56 22.65 9.65 -3.04
CA LEU A 56 23.26 8.83 -1.99
C LEU A 56 24.68 8.40 -2.34
N ARG A 57 24.97 8.10 -3.61
CA ARG A 57 26.35 7.81 -4.05
C ARG A 57 27.29 9.00 -3.87
N ARG A 58 26.83 10.24 -4.14
CA ARG A 58 27.65 11.44 -3.91
C ARG A 58 27.91 11.69 -2.43
N GLU A 59 26.91 11.42 -1.58
CA GLU A 59 27.03 11.58 -0.13
C GLU A 59 27.82 10.45 0.53
N ASN A 60 27.89 9.28 -0.10
CA ASN A 60 28.56 8.09 0.40
C ASN A 60 29.45 7.43 -0.69
N PRO A 61 30.58 8.05 -1.08
CA PRO A 61 31.38 7.60 -2.23
C PRO A 61 31.97 6.19 -2.10
N ASP A 62 32.25 5.75 -0.88
CA ASP A 62 32.90 4.45 -0.62
C ASP A 62 31.90 3.36 -0.18
N ALA A 63 30.63 3.71 -0.02
CA ALA A 63 29.61 2.76 0.41
C ALA A 63 29.27 1.77 -0.71
N THR A 64 29.03 0.52 -0.31
CA THR A 64 28.41 -0.48 -1.19
C THR A 64 26.94 -0.10 -1.39
N LEU A 65 26.58 0.32 -2.61
CA LEU A 65 25.23 0.76 -2.94
C LEU A 65 24.44 -0.40 -3.56
N ILE A 66 23.46 -0.88 -2.80
CA ILE A 66 22.57 -1.98 -3.13
C ILE A 66 21.22 -1.42 -3.57
N VAL A 67 20.75 -1.81 -4.75
CA VAL A 67 19.42 -1.44 -5.25
C VAL A 67 18.53 -2.67 -5.24
N THR A 68 17.35 -2.56 -4.66
CA THR A 68 16.36 -3.64 -4.58
C THR A 68 14.93 -3.11 -4.77
N GLY A 69 13.91 -3.94 -4.57
CA GLY A 69 12.50 -3.60 -4.71
C GLY A 69 11.92 -3.87 -6.10
N CYS A 70 10.67 -3.46 -6.31
CA CYS A 70 9.93 -3.84 -7.52
C CYS A 70 10.61 -3.37 -8.81
N ALA A 71 11.22 -2.19 -8.85
CA ALA A 71 11.83 -1.70 -10.09
C ALA A 71 13.12 -2.45 -10.41
N ALA A 72 13.92 -2.74 -9.39
CA ALA A 72 15.11 -3.60 -9.51
C ALA A 72 14.74 -5.01 -10.02
N GLN A 73 13.61 -5.57 -9.58
CA GLN A 73 13.10 -6.85 -10.08
C GLN A 73 12.66 -6.79 -11.55
N THR A 74 11.93 -5.74 -11.94
CA THR A 74 11.33 -5.67 -13.30
C THR A 74 12.29 -5.17 -14.37
N GLU A 75 13.28 -4.37 -13.99
CA GLU A 75 14.23 -3.71 -14.89
C GLU A 75 15.67 -3.81 -14.35
N PRO A 76 16.19 -5.01 -14.02
CA PRO A 76 17.47 -5.16 -13.33
C PRO A 76 18.64 -4.55 -14.08
N GLU A 77 18.72 -4.81 -15.39
CA GLU A 77 19.77 -4.29 -16.27
C GLU A 77 19.85 -2.76 -16.27
N THR A 78 18.71 -2.09 -16.14
CA THR A 78 18.64 -0.62 -16.09
C THR A 78 19.36 -0.05 -14.87
N PHE A 79 19.32 -0.77 -13.74
CA PHE A 79 20.02 -0.36 -12.51
C PHE A 79 21.46 -0.89 -12.49
N ALA A 80 21.71 -2.08 -13.04
CA ALA A 80 23.07 -2.62 -13.17
C ALA A 80 23.96 -1.77 -14.08
N ALA A 81 23.39 -1.14 -15.10
CA ALA A 81 24.09 -0.21 -15.99
C ALA A 81 24.44 1.13 -15.32
N MET A 82 23.90 1.45 -14.14
CA MET A 82 24.25 2.67 -13.41
C MET A 82 25.63 2.52 -12.75
N PRO A 83 26.61 3.40 -13.05
CA PRO A 83 27.93 3.36 -12.41
C PRO A 83 27.87 3.52 -10.88
N GLU A 84 26.81 4.13 -10.36
CA GLU A 84 26.62 4.36 -8.94
C GLU A 84 26.22 3.09 -8.16
N VAL A 85 25.76 2.04 -8.85
CA VAL A 85 25.16 0.85 -8.23
C VAL A 85 26.18 -0.27 -8.12
N SER A 86 26.46 -0.70 -6.90
CA SER A 86 27.35 -1.83 -6.63
C SER A 86 26.67 -3.17 -6.87
N ARG A 87 25.41 -3.33 -6.43
CA ARG A 87 24.64 -4.58 -6.56
C ARG A 87 23.16 -4.32 -6.80
N VAL A 88 22.53 -5.22 -7.54
CA VAL A 88 21.07 -5.26 -7.76
C VAL A 88 20.54 -6.56 -7.18
N ILE A 89 19.62 -6.47 -6.23
CA ILE A 89 19.04 -7.62 -5.52
C ILE A 89 17.54 -7.67 -5.80
N GLY A 90 17.04 -8.83 -6.19
CA GLY A 90 15.64 -9.06 -6.52
C GLY A 90 14.71 -8.91 -5.31
N ASN A 91 13.41 -8.84 -5.60
CA ASN A 91 12.42 -8.50 -4.59
C ASN A 91 12.22 -9.62 -3.56
N THR A 92 12.53 -10.87 -3.92
CA THR A 92 12.49 -12.03 -3.01
C THR A 92 13.79 -12.18 -2.26
N GLU A 93 14.92 -12.05 -2.97
CA GLU A 93 16.26 -12.27 -2.45
C GLU A 93 16.57 -11.32 -1.28
N LYS A 94 16.05 -10.08 -1.33
CA LYS A 94 16.21 -9.10 -0.24
C LYS A 94 15.61 -9.56 1.09
N MET A 95 14.69 -10.52 1.06
CA MET A 95 14.03 -11.08 2.25
C MET A 95 14.69 -12.38 2.73
N GLN A 96 15.83 -12.79 2.16
CA GLN A 96 16.53 -14.01 2.56
C GLN A 96 17.78 -13.68 3.39
N ALA A 97 17.92 -14.31 4.57
CA ALA A 97 19.09 -14.12 5.43
C ALA A 97 20.41 -14.51 4.74
N SER A 98 20.39 -15.54 3.89
CA SER A 98 21.53 -15.99 3.08
C SER A 98 22.07 -14.89 2.15
N THR A 99 21.18 -14.08 1.56
CA THR A 99 21.58 -12.93 0.73
C THR A 99 22.43 -11.95 1.52
N TRP A 100 21.97 -11.57 2.71
CA TRP A 100 22.70 -10.62 3.57
C TRP A 100 24.00 -11.21 4.12
N ALA A 101 24.00 -12.49 4.48
CA ALA A 101 25.22 -13.19 4.90
C ALA A 101 26.26 -13.23 3.77
N GLY A 102 25.84 -13.49 2.53
CA GLY A 102 26.72 -13.49 1.35
C GLY A 102 27.32 -12.12 1.05
N LEU A 103 26.60 -11.02 1.34
CA LEU A 103 27.11 -9.66 1.20
C LEU A 103 28.17 -9.28 2.26
N ALA A 104 28.18 -9.97 3.40
CA ALA A 104 29.12 -9.71 4.49
C ALA A 104 30.51 -10.34 4.25
N VAL A 105 30.58 -11.34 3.38
CA VAL A 105 31.83 -12.03 3.05
C VAL A 105 32.61 -11.24 1.99
N PRO A 106 33.88 -10.87 2.22
CA PRO A 106 34.71 -10.27 1.18
C PRO A 106 34.86 -11.25 0.00
N ASP A 107 34.80 -10.76 -1.25
CA ASP A 107 34.98 -11.54 -2.49
C ASP A 107 36.39 -12.17 -2.57
N LEU A 108 36.64 -13.22 -1.78
CA LEU A 108 37.95 -13.88 -1.68
C LEU A 108 38.08 -15.08 -2.64
N ILE A 109 36.97 -15.60 -3.19
CA ILE A 109 36.98 -16.86 -3.98
C ILE A 109 36.16 -16.78 -5.30
N GLY A 110 35.46 -15.68 -5.58
CA GLY A 110 34.72 -15.55 -6.84
C GLY A 110 33.93 -14.24 -6.92
N VAL A 111 33.58 -13.83 -8.14
CA VAL A 111 32.76 -12.65 -8.39
C VAL A 111 31.35 -12.93 -7.86
N THR A 112 30.97 -12.41 -6.69
CA THR A 112 29.54 -12.37 -6.34
C THR A 112 28.81 -11.56 -7.40
N GLU A 113 27.83 -12.17 -8.07
CA GLU A 113 27.13 -11.57 -9.21
C GLU A 113 26.58 -10.18 -8.87
N ARG A 114 26.79 -9.23 -9.78
CA ARG A 114 26.31 -7.86 -9.63
C ARG A 114 24.79 -7.77 -9.63
N VAL A 115 24.11 -8.74 -10.27
CA VAL A 115 22.66 -8.84 -10.38
C VAL A 115 22.22 -10.19 -9.81
N GLN A 116 21.53 -10.17 -8.66
CA GLN A 116 20.96 -11.34 -8.01
C GLN A 116 19.44 -11.22 -8.05
N VAL A 117 18.84 -11.53 -9.21
CA VAL A 117 17.40 -11.39 -9.46
C VAL A 117 16.88 -12.68 -10.08
N ASN A 118 16.14 -13.48 -9.31
CA ASN A 118 15.55 -14.72 -9.81
C ASN A 118 14.16 -14.49 -10.42
N ASP A 119 13.60 -15.55 -11.01
CA ASP A 119 12.23 -15.55 -11.53
C ASP A 119 11.21 -15.43 -10.39
N ILE A 120 10.63 -14.23 -10.26
CA ILE A 120 9.62 -13.89 -9.25
C ILE A 120 8.34 -14.73 -9.38
N MET A 121 8.08 -15.33 -10.54
CA MET A 121 6.90 -16.16 -10.78
C MET A 121 7.00 -17.54 -10.15
N SER A 122 8.22 -18.00 -9.83
CA SER A 122 8.50 -19.30 -9.20
C SER A 122 8.28 -19.31 -7.68
N VAL A 123 8.11 -18.15 -7.06
CA VAL A 123 8.02 -17.97 -5.60
C VAL A 123 6.68 -18.45 -5.07
N ARG A 124 6.71 -19.30 -4.04
CA ARG A 124 5.51 -19.94 -3.46
C ARG A 124 5.17 -19.47 -2.05
N GLU A 125 6.09 -18.84 -1.32
CA GLU A 125 5.88 -18.43 0.06
C GLU A 125 6.16 -16.94 0.29
N THR A 126 5.53 -16.36 1.32
CA THR A 126 5.82 -15.00 1.77
C THR A 126 6.71 -15.04 3.01
N ALA A 127 7.77 -14.23 3.04
CA ALA A 127 8.63 -14.04 4.22
C ALA A 127 7.96 -13.19 5.32
N GLY A 128 6.63 -13.28 5.45
CA GLY A 128 5.80 -12.40 6.28
C GLY A 128 5.96 -12.62 7.78
N HIS A 129 6.82 -13.56 8.20
CA HIS A 129 7.12 -13.87 9.59
C HIS A 129 8.43 -13.21 10.08
N LEU A 130 9.14 -12.47 9.23
CA LEU A 130 10.44 -11.90 9.59
C LEU A 130 10.33 -10.78 10.63
N ILE A 131 9.24 -10.02 10.61
CA ILE A 131 8.92 -9.02 11.63
C ILE A 131 7.44 -9.10 12.00
N ASP A 132 7.10 -8.74 13.24
CA ASP A 132 5.71 -8.73 13.72
C ASP A 132 4.84 -7.69 12.99
N GLY A 133 5.45 -6.59 12.53
CA GLY A 133 4.82 -5.46 11.88
C GLY A 133 5.76 -4.25 11.88
N PHE A 134 5.34 -3.14 11.26
CA PHE A 134 6.07 -1.87 11.34
C PHE A 134 5.16 -0.68 11.63
N GLY A 135 5.76 0.42 12.08
CA GLY A 135 5.08 1.67 12.38
C GLY A 135 5.18 2.03 13.86
N ARG A 136 5.11 3.33 14.17
CA ARG A 136 5.36 3.87 15.52
C ARG A 136 4.11 3.89 16.40
N HIS A 137 2.95 4.20 15.80
CA HIS A 137 1.67 4.36 16.51
C HIS A 137 0.57 3.44 15.96
N ARG A 138 0.74 2.97 14.72
CA ARG A 138 -0.09 1.96 14.08
C ARG A 138 0.82 0.87 13.55
N ALA A 139 0.45 -0.38 13.78
CA ALA A 139 1.21 -1.51 13.30
C ALA A 139 0.64 -2.00 11.97
N TYR A 140 1.47 -2.02 10.94
CA TYR A 140 1.13 -2.60 9.64
C TYR A 140 1.55 -4.07 9.60
N VAL A 141 0.59 -4.95 9.34
CA VAL A 141 0.81 -6.40 9.25
C VAL A 141 0.57 -6.84 7.81
N GLN A 142 1.63 -7.31 7.16
CA GLN A 142 1.53 -7.87 5.82
C GLN A 142 0.91 -9.26 5.89
N VAL A 143 -0.29 -9.42 5.32
CA VAL A 143 -0.99 -10.71 5.29
C VAL A 143 -0.98 -11.34 3.90
N GLN A 144 -0.70 -10.57 2.86
CA GLN A 144 -0.73 -11.03 1.45
C GLN A 144 0.36 -10.32 0.63
N ASN A 145 0.94 -10.99 -0.36
CA ASN A 145 1.89 -10.40 -1.32
C ASN A 145 1.70 -10.98 -2.72
N GLY A 146 2.19 -10.26 -3.74
CA GLY A 146 2.00 -10.64 -5.13
C GLY A 146 0.53 -10.54 -5.59
N CYS A 147 0.24 -10.91 -6.82
CA CYS A 147 -1.11 -10.83 -7.35
C CYS A 147 -1.27 -11.75 -8.56
N ASP A 148 -2.34 -12.55 -8.59
CA ASP A 148 -2.67 -13.41 -9.74
C ASP A 148 -3.50 -12.68 -10.79
N HIS A 149 -4.06 -11.53 -10.42
CA HIS A 149 -4.81 -10.72 -11.34
C HIS A 149 -3.88 -10.02 -12.34
N ARG A 150 -4.34 -9.95 -13.60
CA ARG A 150 -3.55 -9.45 -14.74
C ARG A 150 -4.19 -8.21 -15.33
N CYS A 151 -4.41 -7.19 -14.49
CA CYS A 151 -4.82 -5.85 -14.92
C CYS A 151 -3.90 -5.38 -16.05
N THR A 152 -4.45 -4.85 -17.14
CA THR A 152 -3.68 -4.57 -18.35
C THR A 152 -2.62 -3.48 -18.17
N PHE A 153 -2.74 -2.64 -17.14
CA PHE A 153 -1.80 -1.58 -16.78
C PHE A 153 -0.80 -1.97 -15.69
N CYS A 154 -1.01 -3.08 -15.00
CA CYS A 154 -0.33 -3.36 -13.74
C CYS A 154 0.98 -4.12 -13.96
N ILE A 155 2.09 -3.55 -13.50
CA ILE A 155 3.42 -4.20 -13.54
C ILE A 155 3.68 -5.08 -12.32
N ILE A 156 2.84 -4.99 -11.27
CA ILE A 156 3.09 -5.64 -9.98
C ILE A 156 3.33 -7.15 -10.07
N PRO A 157 2.59 -7.94 -10.86
CA PRO A 157 2.87 -9.38 -10.98
C PRO A 157 4.32 -9.68 -11.41
N PHE A 158 4.92 -8.83 -12.24
CA PHE A 158 6.30 -8.97 -12.69
C PHE A 158 7.34 -8.49 -11.67
N GLY A 159 6.92 -7.73 -10.65
CA GLY A 159 7.80 -7.26 -9.58
C GLY A 159 7.64 -8.01 -8.26
N ARG A 160 6.50 -8.66 -8.04
CA ARG A 160 6.14 -9.33 -6.77
C ARG A 160 5.63 -10.77 -6.95
N GLY A 161 5.42 -11.25 -8.16
CA GLY A 161 5.01 -12.62 -8.45
C GLY A 161 3.52 -12.88 -8.20
N ASN A 162 3.17 -14.16 -8.19
CA ASN A 162 1.80 -14.66 -7.94
C ASN A 162 1.31 -14.35 -6.53
N SER A 163 0.00 -14.43 -6.30
CA SER A 163 -0.58 -14.20 -4.97
C SER A 163 -0.07 -15.23 -3.97
N ARG A 164 0.29 -14.75 -2.77
CA ARG A 164 0.74 -15.58 -1.66
C ARG A 164 0.20 -15.02 -0.36
N SER A 165 -0.38 -15.88 0.46
CA SER A 165 -1.04 -15.51 1.71
C SER A 165 -0.25 -15.98 2.92
N VAL A 166 -0.30 -15.19 3.99
CA VAL A 166 0.20 -15.59 5.30
C VAL A 166 -0.91 -16.37 6.01
N PRO A 167 -0.65 -17.59 6.54
CA PRO A 167 -1.65 -18.37 7.26
C PRO A 167 -2.23 -17.62 8.46
N ALA A 168 -3.54 -17.78 8.69
CA ALA A 168 -4.26 -17.01 9.70
C ALA A 168 -3.69 -17.14 11.12
N GLY A 169 -3.17 -18.32 11.49
CA GLY A 169 -2.53 -18.53 12.81
C GLY A 169 -1.34 -17.61 13.02
N VAL A 170 -0.46 -17.50 12.01
CA VAL A 170 0.71 -16.62 12.03
C VAL A 170 0.29 -15.16 12.17
N VAL A 171 -0.71 -14.73 11.39
CA VAL A 171 -1.25 -13.36 11.45
C VAL A 171 -1.81 -13.05 12.84
N VAL A 172 -2.61 -13.95 13.40
CA VAL A 172 -3.19 -13.77 14.74
C VAL A 172 -2.11 -13.65 15.80
N ASP A 173 -1.09 -14.50 15.77
CA ASP A 173 0.00 -14.48 16.75
C ASP A 173 0.86 -13.21 16.63
N GLN A 174 1.10 -12.72 15.41
CA GLN A 174 1.76 -11.43 15.18
C GLN A 174 0.96 -10.28 15.78
N ILE A 175 -0.36 -10.26 15.55
CA ILE A 175 -1.25 -9.21 16.07
C ILE A 175 -1.28 -9.24 17.60
N LYS A 176 -1.32 -10.42 18.24
CA LYS A 176 -1.22 -10.54 19.70
C LYS A 176 0.05 -9.88 20.22
N ARG A 177 1.21 -10.21 19.65
CA ARG A 177 2.50 -9.61 20.06
C ARG A 177 2.54 -8.10 19.86
N LEU A 178 1.85 -7.57 18.84
CA LEU A 178 1.74 -6.12 18.63
C LEU A 178 0.84 -5.46 19.68
N VAL A 179 -0.28 -6.08 20.02
CA VAL A 179 -1.16 -5.62 21.10
C VAL A 179 -0.41 -5.64 22.44
N ASP A 180 0.36 -6.69 22.73
CA ASP A 180 1.21 -6.80 23.93
C ASP A 180 2.29 -5.70 24.00
N LYS A 181 2.77 -5.23 22.85
CA LYS A 181 3.69 -4.08 22.73
C LYS A 181 2.98 -2.72 22.86
N GLY A 182 1.65 -2.72 23.05
CA GLY A 182 0.85 -1.52 23.28
C GLY A 182 0.27 -0.87 22.02
N PHE A 183 0.34 -1.52 20.85
CA PHE A 183 -0.31 -1.00 19.64
C PHE A 183 -1.83 -1.09 19.76
N LEU A 184 -2.51 0.05 19.56
CA LEU A 184 -3.97 0.13 19.62
C LEU A 184 -4.64 -0.07 18.26
N GLU A 185 -3.93 0.18 17.15
CA GLU A 185 -4.46 -0.08 15.81
C GLU A 185 -3.51 -0.94 14.98
N VAL A 186 -4.06 -2.00 14.41
CA VAL A 186 -3.41 -2.85 13.41
C VAL A 186 -4.03 -2.61 12.04
N VAL A 187 -3.19 -2.44 11.02
CA VAL A 187 -3.60 -2.28 9.63
C VAL A 187 -3.18 -3.51 8.84
N LEU A 188 -4.14 -4.26 8.30
CA LEU A 188 -3.87 -5.38 7.39
C LEU A 188 -3.46 -4.85 6.02
N THR A 189 -2.30 -5.31 5.54
CA THR A 189 -1.73 -4.87 4.26
C THR A 189 -1.49 -6.04 3.31
N GLY A 190 -1.75 -5.79 2.03
CA GLY A 190 -1.44 -6.69 0.94
C GLY A 190 -1.36 -5.95 -0.39
N VAL A 191 -1.02 -6.67 -1.46
CA VAL A 191 -1.05 -6.17 -2.83
C VAL A 191 -2.48 -6.25 -3.39
N ASP A 192 -3.11 -7.42 -3.27
CA ASP A 192 -4.51 -7.70 -3.64
C ASP A 192 -5.15 -8.40 -2.44
N LEU A 193 -5.48 -7.60 -1.41
CA LEU A 193 -5.78 -8.10 -0.07
C LEU A 193 -7.01 -9.02 -0.04
N THR A 194 -8.01 -8.75 -0.89
CA THR A 194 -9.21 -9.60 -1.01
C THR A 194 -8.93 -10.95 -1.63
N SER A 195 -7.78 -11.14 -2.29
CA SER A 195 -7.32 -12.45 -2.78
C SER A 195 -6.63 -13.28 -1.72
N TRP A 196 -6.54 -12.80 -0.47
CA TRP A 196 -5.98 -13.58 0.63
C TRP A 196 -6.74 -14.91 0.80
N GLY A 197 -5.99 -15.98 1.04
CA GLY A 197 -6.49 -17.29 1.38
C GLY A 197 -6.76 -18.22 0.20
N ALA A 198 -6.80 -17.70 -1.04
CA ALA A 198 -7.03 -18.53 -2.24
C ALA A 198 -5.96 -19.61 -2.47
N ASP A 199 -4.73 -19.36 -2.02
CA ASP A 199 -3.58 -20.28 -2.05
C ASP A 199 -3.44 -21.15 -0.80
N LEU A 200 -4.29 -20.97 0.22
CA LEU A 200 -4.25 -21.71 1.48
C LEU A 200 -5.20 -22.94 1.45
N PRO A 201 -4.94 -23.99 2.26
CA PRO A 201 -5.83 -25.13 2.38
C PRO A 201 -7.26 -24.69 2.74
N GLY A 202 -8.23 -25.18 1.97
CA GLY A 202 -9.65 -24.83 2.13
C GLY A 202 -10.08 -23.51 1.48
N GLY A 203 -9.16 -22.73 0.91
CA GLY A 203 -9.46 -21.50 0.19
C GLY A 203 -10.26 -20.46 1.00
N PRO A 204 -9.92 -20.19 2.29
CA PRO A 204 -10.65 -19.23 3.10
C PRO A 204 -10.64 -17.83 2.48
N LYS A 205 -11.62 -17.00 2.82
CA LYS A 205 -11.77 -15.64 2.32
C LYS A 205 -11.24 -14.62 3.32
N LEU A 206 -11.10 -13.36 2.88
CA LEU A 206 -10.59 -12.29 3.72
C LEU A 206 -11.48 -12.04 4.96
N GLY A 207 -12.80 -12.15 4.81
CA GLY A 207 -13.74 -12.04 5.94
C GLY A 207 -13.47 -13.08 7.03
N ASP A 208 -13.08 -14.31 6.67
CA ASP A 208 -12.70 -15.35 7.64
C ASP A 208 -11.48 -14.94 8.47
N LEU A 209 -10.46 -14.35 7.83
CA LEU A 209 -9.28 -13.83 8.53
C LEU A 209 -9.68 -12.71 9.49
N VAL A 210 -10.47 -11.74 9.03
CA VAL A 210 -10.91 -10.59 9.83
C VAL A 210 -11.69 -11.06 11.06
N MET A 211 -12.69 -11.92 10.86
CA MET A 211 -13.49 -12.48 11.97
C MET A 211 -12.63 -13.29 12.93
N ARG A 212 -11.67 -14.08 12.41
CA ARG A 212 -10.76 -14.86 13.25
C ARG A 212 -9.83 -13.98 14.10
N ILE A 213 -9.30 -12.90 13.54
CA ILE A 213 -8.49 -11.92 14.29
C ILE A 213 -9.34 -11.30 15.40
N LEU A 214 -10.51 -10.77 15.06
CA LEU A 214 -11.40 -10.09 16.00
C LEU A 214 -11.87 -11.01 17.12
N ARG A 215 -12.03 -12.32 16.85
CA ARG A 215 -12.37 -13.32 17.87
C ARG A 215 -11.19 -13.73 18.75
N LEU A 216 -10.01 -13.93 18.17
CA LEU A 216 -8.85 -14.50 18.88
C LEU A 216 -7.93 -13.45 19.51
N VAL A 217 -8.15 -12.17 19.23
CA VAL A 217 -7.45 -11.03 19.83
C VAL A 217 -8.48 -10.04 20.39
N PRO A 218 -9.15 -10.37 21.50
CA PRO A 218 -10.21 -9.52 22.07
C PRO A 218 -9.72 -8.12 22.45
N ASP A 219 -8.47 -8.00 22.88
CA ASP A 219 -7.84 -6.75 23.34
C ASP A 219 -7.41 -5.81 22.20
N LEU A 220 -7.54 -6.22 20.93
CA LEU A 220 -7.26 -5.35 19.80
C LEU A 220 -8.31 -4.23 19.72
N ALA A 221 -7.90 -2.98 19.95
CA ALA A 221 -8.83 -1.85 19.96
C ALA A 221 -9.33 -1.47 18.55
N ARG A 222 -8.44 -1.46 17.55
CA ARG A 222 -8.78 -1.11 16.16
C ARG A 222 -8.12 -2.03 15.15
N LEU A 223 -8.92 -2.58 14.25
CA LEU A 223 -8.48 -3.30 13.06
C LEU A 223 -8.85 -2.47 11.83
N ARG A 224 -7.88 -2.16 10.99
CA ARG A 224 -8.10 -1.45 9.74
C ARG A 224 -7.67 -2.32 8.57
N ILE A 225 -8.44 -2.26 7.49
CA ILE A 225 -8.13 -2.93 6.24
C ILE A 225 -7.58 -1.88 5.29
N SER A 226 -6.51 -2.22 4.57
CA SER A 226 -5.96 -1.34 3.52
C SER A 226 -6.79 -1.43 2.23
N SER A 227 -6.15 -1.41 1.06
CA SER A 227 -6.86 -1.38 -0.22
C SER A 227 -7.51 -2.74 -0.52
N ILE A 228 -8.78 -2.71 -0.95
CA ILE A 228 -9.57 -3.89 -1.34
C ILE A 228 -10.22 -3.71 -2.71
N ASP A 229 -10.55 -4.83 -3.35
CA ASP A 229 -11.44 -4.87 -4.51
C ASP A 229 -12.88 -5.07 -4.04
N SER A 230 -13.77 -4.11 -4.32
CA SER A 230 -15.12 -4.08 -3.73
C SER A 230 -15.98 -5.30 -4.10
N ILE A 231 -15.77 -5.88 -5.28
CA ILE A 231 -16.54 -7.03 -5.76
C ILE A 231 -16.16 -8.34 -5.06
N GLU A 232 -14.98 -8.40 -4.44
CA GLU A 232 -14.47 -9.58 -3.74
C GLU A 232 -14.79 -9.54 -2.23
N VAL A 233 -15.57 -8.55 -1.77
CA VAL A 233 -16.00 -8.49 -0.37
C VAL A 233 -17.02 -9.59 -0.12
N ASP A 234 -16.60 -10.59 0.65
CA ASP A 234 -17.42 -11.74 1.02
C ASP A 234 -18.44 -11.40 2.13
N GLU A 235 -19.41 -12.30 2.33
CA GLU A 235 -20.48 -12.14 3.32
C GLU A 235 -19.97 -11.98 4.74
N ALA A 236 -18.89 -12.69 5.12
CA ALA A 236 -18.33 -12.58 6.46
C ALA A 236 -17.67 -11.21 6.68
N LEU A 237 -17.00 -10.66 5.66
CA LEU A 237 -16.47 -9.31 5.71
C LEU A 237 -17.59 -8.25 5.75
N MET A 238 -18.66 -8.41 4.98
CA MET A 238 -19.83 -7.52 5.06
C MET A 238 -20.51 -7.60 6.43
N GLY A 239 -20.60 -8.81 7.00
CA GLY A 239 -21.07 -9.02 8.37
C GLY A 239 -20.20 -8.30 9.39
N ALA A 240 -18.86 -8.40 9.27
CA ALA A 240 -17.92 -7.68 10.12
C ALA A 240 -18.09 -6.15 9.99
N ILE A 241 -18.28 -5.63 8.78
CA ILE A 241 -18.57 -4.21 8.56
C ILE A 241 -19.83 -3.79 9.33
N ALA A 242 -20.88 -4.61 9.32
CA ALA A 242 -22.16 -4.29 9.96
C ALA A 242 -22.09 -4.29 11.49
N VAL A 243 -21.33 -5.22 12.11
CA VAL A 243 -21.45 -5.48 13.57
C VAL A 243 -20.19 -5.27 14.39
N GLU A 244 -19.00 -5.28 13.80
CA GLU A 244 -17.74 -5.19 14.55
C GLU A 244 -17.26 -3.74 14.64
N SER A 245 -17.48 -3.10 15.79
CA SER A 245 -17.04 -1.72 16.06
C SER A 245 -15.52 -1.54 15.96
N ARG A 246 -14.75 -2.59 16.31
CA ARG A 246 -13.28 -2.63 16.20
C ARG A 246 -12.78 -2.62 14.76
N LEU A 247 -13.59 -3.07 13.80
CA LEU A 247 -13.26 -2.89 12.39
C LEU A 247 -13.49 -1.43 12.01
N MET A 248 -12.47 -0.74 11.54
CA MET A 248 -12.55 0.69 11.28
C MET A 248 -13.46 0.99 10.08
N PRO A 249 -14.34 2.02 10.18
CA PRO A 249 -15.35 2.34 9.17
C PRO A 249 -14.75 3.11 7.98
N HIS A 250 -13.63 2.60 7.45
CA HIS A 250 -12.94 3.18 6.32
C HIS A 250 -12.37 2.09 5.42
N LEU A 251 -12.79 2.09 4.15
CA LEU A 251 -12.27 1.18 3.13
C LEU A 251 -11.67 1.97 1.98
N HIS A 252 -10.48 1.56 1.55
CA HIS A 252 -9.86 2.11 0.34
C HIS A 252 -10.13 1.18 -0.84
N LEU A 253 -10.77 1.68 -1.88
CA LEU A 253 -11.29 0.88 -2.97
C LEU A 253 -10.41 0.99 -4.21
N SER A 254 -9.99 -0.15 -4.78
CA SER A 254 -9.20 -0.18 -6.01
C SER A 254 -10.07 -0.02 -7.27
N LEU A 255 -10.79 1.10 -7.40
CA LEU A 255 -11.80 1.31 -8.46
C LEU A 255 -11.20 1.53 -9.84
N GLN A 256 -10.10 2.28 -9.93
CA GLN A 256 -9.33 2.64 -11.12
C GLN A 256 -10.06 3.54 -12.15
N ALA A 257 -11.31 3.26 -12.49
CA ALA A 257 -12.11 4.04 -13.44
C ALA A 257 -13.60 3.92 -13.12
N GLY A 258 -14.42 4.84 -13.66
CA GLY A 258 -15.88 4.79 -13.55
C GLY A 258 -16.62 4.42 -14.82
N ASP A 259 -15.92 4.03 -15.88
CA ASP A 259 -16.53 3.67 -17.16
C ASP A 259 -16.35 2.18 -17.45
N ASP A 260 -17.43 1.49 -17.80
CA ASP A 260 -17.43 0.03 -18.01
C ASP A 260 -16.51 -0.41 -19.15
N LEU A 261 -16.40 0.36 -20.24
CA LEU A 261 -15.52 0.00 -21.33
C LEU A 261 -14.05 0.16 -20.91
N ILE A 262 -13.74 1.20 -20.15
CA ILE A 262 -12.40 1.39 -19.58
C ILE A 262 -12.07 0.31 -18.54
N LEU A 263 -12.99 0.00 -17.63
CA LEU A 263 -12.84 -1.08 -16.65
C LEU A 263 -12.60 -2.43 -17.35
N LYS A 264 -13.36 -2.73 -18.40
CA LYS A 264 -13.17 -3.94 -19.23
C LYS A 264 -11.78 -3.95 -19.90
N ARG A 265 -11.33 -2.82 -20.48
CA ARG A 265 -9.99 -2.70 -21.09
C ARG A 265 -8.87 -2.77 -20.06
N MET A 266 -9.11 -2.29 -18.84
CA MET A 266 -8.23 -2.46 -17.69
C MET A 266 -8.20 -3.91 -17.18
N LYS A 267 -9.17 -4.75 -17.62
CA LYS A 267 -9.43 -6.10 -17.15
C LYS A 267 -9.86 -6.16 -15.68
N ARG A 268 -10.63 -5.17 -15.21
CA ARG A 268 -11.19 -5.15 -13.85
C ARG A 268 -12.25 -6.24 -13.67
N ARG A 269 -12.44 -6.67 -12.43
CA ARG A 269 -13.43 -7.68 -12.01
C ARG A 269 -14.83 -7.11 -11.77
N HIS A 270 -14.94 -5.79 -11.80
CA HIS A 270 -16.13 -5.04 -11.46
C HIS A 270 -16.50 -4.06 -12.57
N LEU A 271 -17.80 -3.78 -12.68
CA LEU A 271 -18.38 -2.69 -13.45
C LEU A 271 -18.65 -1.48 -12.54
N ARG A 272 -19.03 -0.36 -13.14
CA ARG A 272 -19.38 0.87 -12.43
C ARG A 272 -20.44 0.62 -11.36
N ASP A 273 -21.55 0.00 -11.74
CA ASP A 273 -22.71 -0.17 -10.87
C ASP A 273 -22.43 -1.16 -9.73
N ASP A 274 -21.49 -2.10 -9.91
CA ASP A 274 -21.04 -2.99 -8.83
C ASP A 274 -20.39 -2.19 -7.69
N ALA A 275 -19.57 -1.20 -8.04
CA ALA A 275 -18.90 -0.35 -7.06
C ALA A 275 -19.91 0.56 -6.33
N ILE A 276 -20.90 1.09 -7.06
CA ILE A 276 -21.96 1.94 -6.48
C ILE A 276 -22.78 1.12 -5.48
N ARG A 277 -23.30 -0.04 -5.89
CA ARG A 277 -24.10 -0.91 -5.02
C ARG A 277 -23.33 -1.33 -3.77
N PHE A 278 -22.06 -1.70 -3.90
CA PHE A 278 -21.23 -2.02 -2.75
C PHE A 278 -21.16 -0.86 -1.73
N CYS A 279 -20.95 0.38 -2.21
CA CYS A 279 -20.86 1.54 -1.34
C CYS A 279 -22.19 1.86 -0.66
N GLU A 280 -23.31 1.68 -1.38
CA GLU A 280 -24.67 1.83 -0.84
C GLU A 280 -24.96 0.78 0.23
N ASP A 281 -24.68 -0.49 -0.04
CA ASP A 281 -24.92 -1.60 0.89
C ASP A 281 -24.06 -1.48 2.15
N ALA A 282 -22.76 -1.17 2.00
CA ALA A 282 -21.87 -0.97 3.13
C ALA A 282 -22.29 0.23 4.00
N ARG A 283 -22.78 1.32 3.40
CA ARG A 283 -23.28 2.48 4.15
C ARG A 283 -24.66 2.23 4.78
N LYS A 284 -25.50 1.42 4.15
CA LYS A 284 -26.77 0.96 4.73
C LYS A 284 -26.53 0.06 5.95
N ALA A 285 -25.53 -0.81 5.88
CA ALA A 285 -25.11 -1.65 7.01
C ALA A 285 -24.45 -0.83 8.12
N ARG A 286 -23.64 0.17 7.75
CA ARG A 286 -22.90 1.03 8.69
C ARG A 286 -22.85 2.49 8.20
N PRO A 287 -23.72 3.37 8.69
CA PRO A 287 -23.87 4.75 8.18
C PRO A 287 -22.61 5.62 8.20
N GLU A 288 -21.68 5.34 9.11
CA GLU A 288 -20.42 6.06 9.26
C GLU A 288 -19.32 5.67 8.26
N MET A 289 -19.57 4.69 7.39
CA MET A 289 -18.58 4.22 6.40
C MET A 289 -18.05 5.33 5.52
N VAL A 290 -16.72 5.43 5.47
CA VAL A 290 -15.96 6.35 4.63
C VAL A 290 -15.20 5.56 3.57
N PHE A 291 -15.24 6.05 2.32
CA PHE A 291 -14.56 5.39 1.21
C PHE A 291 -13.42 6.25 0.69
N GLY A 292 -12.24 5.65 0.59
CA GLY A 292 -11.17 6.12 -0.28
C GLY A 292 -11.18 5.36 -1.59
N ALA A 293 -10.52 5.88 -2.62
CA ALA A 293 -10.34 5.14 -3.87
C ALA A 293 -9.07 5.52 -4.63
N ASP A 294 -8.52 4.54 -5.35
CA ASP A 294 -7.53 4.78 -6.39
C ASP A 294 -8.25 4.99 -7.73
N ILE A 295 -7.95 6.09 -8.43
CA ILE A 295 -8.48 6.40 -9.76
C ILE A 295 -7.31 6.72 -10.70
N ILE A 296 -7.30 6.08 -11.87
CA ILE A 296 -6.34 6.31 -12.94
C ILE A 296 -6.96 7.29 -13.94
N ALA A 297 -6.33 8.45 -14.07
CA ALA A 297 -6.70 9.42 -15.08
C ALA A 297 -6.02 9.08 -16.40
N GLY A 298 -6.80 9.07 -17.47
CA GLY A 298 -6.29 9.04 -18.82
C GLY A 298 -5.71 7.71 -19.25
N PHE A 299 -6.43 6.62 -18.97
CA PHE A 299 -6.13 5.30 -19.51
C PHE A 299 -6.14 5.34 -21.07
N PRO A 300 -5.36 4.51 -21.77
CA PRO A 300 -5.38 4.47 -23.23
C PRO A 300 -6.80 4.34 -23.77
N THR A 301 -7.11 5.05 -24.86
CA THR A 301 -8.43 5.07 -25.53
C THR A 301 -9.61 5.69 -24.76
N GLU A 302 -9.37 6.35 -23.62
CA GLU A 302 -10.39 7.04 -22.82
C GLU A 302 -10.91 8.32 -23.50
N THR A 303 -12.20 8.37 -23.83
CA THR A 303 -12.86 9.56 -24.37
C THR A 303 -13.27 10.52 -23.25
N GLU A 304 -13.72 11.72 -23.60
CA GLU A 304 -14.20 12.69 -22.59
C GLU A 304 -15.45 12.18 -21.85
N SER A 305 -16.40 11.56 -22.54
CA SER A 305 -17.58 10.98 -21.90
C SER A 305 -17.25 9.86 -20.90
N MET A 306 -16.25 9.02 -21.22
CA MET A 306 -15.76 7.96 -20.30
C MET A 306 -15.06 8.57 -19.08
N PHE A 307 -14.33 9.67 -19.28
CA PHE A 307 -13.72 10.39 -18.19
C PHE A 307 -14.77 11.05 -17.27
N GLU A 308 -15.81 11.66 -17.83
CA GLU A 308 -16.91 12.23 -17.06
C GLU A 308 -17.65 11.19 -16.21
N ASN A 309 -17.78 9.95 -16.70
CA ASN A 309 -18.25 8.83 -15.87
C ASN A 309 -17.37 8.68 -14.62
N SER A 310 -16.05 8.68 -14.77
CA SER A 310 -15.13 8.58 -13.62
C SER A 310 -15.26 9.76 -12.64
N LEU A 311 -15.54 10.97 -13.12
CA LEU A 311 -15.85 12.11 -12.26
C LEU A 311 -17.16 11.91 -11.49
N ARG A 312 -18.25 11.47 -12.17
CA ARG A 312 -19.54 11.20 -11.53
C ARG A 312 -19.45 10.11 -10.46
N LEU A 313 -18.59 9.11 -10.66
CA LEU A 313 -18.40 8.00 -9.72
C LEU A 313 -18.02 8.49 -8.31
N ILE A 314 -17.30 9.62 -8.21
CA ILE A 314 -16.92 10.22 -6.93
C ILE A 314 -18.16 10.51 -6.09
N GLY A 315 -19.16 11.15 -6.71
CA GLY A 315 -20.43 11.47 -6.06
C GLY A 315 -21.26 10.22 -5.81
N ASP A 316 -21.42 9.38 -6.84
CA ASP A 316 -22.31 8.20 -6.78
C ASP A 316 -21.89 7.21 -5.68
N CYS A 317 -20.59 6.99 -5.47
CA CYS A 317 -20.10 6.14 -4.38
C CYS A 317 -19.93 6.91 -3.05
N GLY A 318 -19.98 8.24 -3.06
CA GLY A 318 -19.63 9.08 -1.91
C GLY A 318 -18.17 8.94 -1.49
N LEU A 319 -17.25 8.96 -2.47
CA LEU A 319 -15.82 8.83 -2.23
C LEU A 319 -15.26 10.09 -1.56
N THR A 320 -14.43 9.91 -0.54
CA THR A 320 -13.86 10.99 0.27
C THR A 320 -12.36 11.13 0.04
N PHE A 321 -11.59 10.05 0.16
CA PHE A 321 -10.12 10.09 0.03
C PHE A 321 -9.68 9.57 -1.33
N LEU A 322 -9.41 10.46 -2.28
CA LEU A 322 -9.00 10.06 -3.63
C LEU A 322 -7.48 10.05 -3.81
N HIS A 323 -6.96 8.94 -4.31
CA HIS A 323 -5.62 8.87 -4.87
C HIS A 323 -5.72 8.84 -6.40
N VAL A 324 -5.38 9.97 -7.02
CA VAL A 324 -5.46 10.14 -8.47
C VAL A 324 -4.09 9.93 -9.12
N PHE A 325 -3.98 8.88 -9.92
CA PHE A 325 -2.79 8.52 -10.66
C PHE A 325 -2.94 8.88 -12.15
N PRO A 326 -2.08 9.74 -12.71
CA PRO A 326 -1.95 9.83 -14.15
C PRO A 326 -1.52 8.48 -14.71
N PHE A 327 -2.17 8.00 -15.78
CA PHE A 327 -1.76 6.76 -16.43
C PHE A 327 -0.28 6.82 -16.83
N SER A 328 0.47 5.77 -16.46
CA SER A 328 1.90 5.65 -16.75
C SER A 328 2.14 4.32 -17.47
N PRO A 329 2.44 4.32 -18.78
CA PRO A 329 2.68 3.07 -19.50
C PRO A 329 3.93 2.38 -18.92
N ARG A 330 3.80 1.09 -18.62
CA ARG A 330 4.90 0.26 -18.12
C ARG A 330 5.29 -0.76 -19.17
N LYS A 331 6.60 -0.84 -19.49
CA LYS A 331 7.14 -1.80 -20.46
C LYS A 331 6.69 -3.21 -20.09
N GLY A 332 6.22 -3.98 -21.08
CA GLY A 332 5.72 -5.35 -20.89
C GLY A 332 4.24 -5.46 -20.52
N THR A 333 3.56 -4.37 -20.16
CA THR A 333 2.12 -4.41 -19.86
C THR A 333 1.26 -4.32 -21.14
N PRO A 334 0.10 -4.99 -21.21
CA PRO A 334 -0.79 -4.89 -22.37
C PRO A 334 -1.24 -3.45 -22.68
N ALA A 335 -1.52 -2.62 -21.67
CA ALA A 335 -1.96 -1.24 -21.85
C ALA A 335 -0.89 -0.34 -22.47
N ALA A 336 0.40 -0.65 -22.28
CA ALA A 336 1.48 0.09 -22.94
C ALA A 336 1.52 -0.10 -24.47
N ARG A 337 0.86 -1.15 -25.00
CA ARG A 337 0.73 -1.42 -26.44
C ARG A 337 -0.53 -0.81 -27.07
N MET A 338 -1.43 -0.24 -26.26
CA MET A 338 -2.64 0.41 -26.75
C MET A 338 -2.34 1.81 -27.32
N PRO A 339 -3.23 2.40 -28.14
CA PRO A 339 -3.10 3.80 -28.57
C PRO A 339 -3.06 4.76 -27.38
N GLN A 340 -1.90 5.35 -27.14
CA GLN A 340 -1.64 6.20 -25.97
C GLN A 340 -2.31 7.56 -26.10
N MET A 341 -2.74 8.12 -24.98
CA MET A 341 -3.22 9.49 -24.94
C MET A 341 -2.09 10.50 -24.79
N ARG A 342 -2.36 11.74 -25.23
CA ARG A 342 -1.41 12.84 -25.11
C ARG A 342 -1.26 13.25 -23.63
N GLY A 343 -0.01 13.38 -23.18
CA GLY A 343 0.32 13.74 -21.79
C GLY A 343 -0.41 14.97 -21.23
N PRO A 344 -0.60 16.07 -21.99
CA PRO A 344 -1.38 17.22 -21.52
C PRO A 344 -2.83 16.89 -21.14
N VAL A 345 -3.50 16.02 -21.89
CA VAL A 345 -4.89 15.58 -21.61
C VAL A 345 -4.92 14.75 -20.33
N ILE A 346 -3.98 13.80 -20.18
CA ILE A 346 -3.87 12.99 -18.95
C ILE A 346 -3.67 13.88 -17.72
N LYS A 347 -2.82 14.91 -17.84
CA LYS A 347 -2.53 15.85 -16.75
C LYS A 347 -3.75 16.71 -16.37
N GLU A 348 -4.48 17.19 -17.36
CA GLU A 348 -5.71 17.97 -17.17
C GLU A 348 -6.81 17.15 -16.49
N ARG A 349 -7.06 15.92 -16.97
CA ARG A 349 -8.00 14.99 -16.34
C ARG A 349 -7.62 14.63 -14.90
N ALA A 350 -6.34 14.37 -14.66
CA ALA A 350 -5.86 14.12 -13.31
C ALA A 350 -6.07 15.33 -12.39
N ALA A 351 -5.95 16.56 -12.89
CA ALA A 351 -6.22 17.77 -12.11
C ALA A 351 -7.71 17.90 -11.77
N ARG A 352 -8.61 17.63 -12.72
CA ARG A 352 -10.08 17.65 -12.48
C ARG A 352 -10.52 16.62 -11.45
N LEU A 353 -10.01 15.38 -11.51
CA LEU A 353 -10.30 14.36 -10.49
C LEU A 353 -9.78 14.76 -9.10
N ARG A 354 -8.59 15.37 -9.02
CA ARG A 354 -8.05 15.87 -7.73
C ARG A 354 -8.92 16.99 -7.17
N ALA A 355 -9.30 17.97 -7.98
CA ALA A 355 -10.19 19.05 -7.56
C ALA A 355 -11.55 18.52 -7.06
N ALA A 356 -12.14 17.53 -7.75
CA ALA A 356 -13.35 16.87 -7.28
C ALA A 356 -13.14 16.13 -5.94
N GLY A 357 -11.99 15.47 -5.77
CA GLY A 357 -11.60 14.83 -4.50
C GLY A 357 -11.41 15.82 -3.36
N GLU A 358 -10.80 16.99 -3.61
CA GLU A 358 -10.64 18.06 -2.63
C GLU A 358 -12.00 18.60 -2.15
N ILE A 359 -12.95 18.79 -3.08
CA ILE A 359 -14.32 19.19 -2.75
C ILE A 359 -15.00 18.12 -1.88
N ALA A 360 -14.89 16.85 -2.25
CA ALA A 360 -15.50 15.74 -1.51
C ALA A 360 -14.91 15.61 -0.09
N LEU A 361 -13.58 15.73 0.04
CA LEU A 361 -12.89 15.74 1.32
C LEU A 361 -13.32 16.93 2.18
N ALA A 362 -13.32 18.14 1.64
CA ALA A 362 -13.76 19.33 2.38
C ALA A 362 -15.21 19.18 2.88
N GLY A 363 -16.11 18.66 2.03
CA GLY A 363 -17.47 18.34 2.42
C GLY A 363 -17.55 17.32 3.56
N HIS A 364 -16.73 16.27 3.51
CA HIS A 364 -16.65 15.27 4.60
C HIS A 364 -16.15 15.89 5.91
N LEU A 365 -15.06 16.65 5.88
CA LEU A 365 -14.46 17.27 7.06
C LEU A 365 -15.41 18.27 7.73
N ASN A 366 -16.10 19.11 6.93
CA ASN A 366 -17.08 20.06 7.45
C ASN A 366 -18.24 19.36 8.18
N ARG A 367 -18.66 18.17 7.74
CA ARG A 367 -19.68 17.37 8.45
C ARG A 367 -19.20 16.80 9.79
N GLN A 368 -17.89 16.82 10.05
CA GLN A 368 -17.34 16.38 11.34
C GLN A 368 -17.33 17.48 12.40
N VAL A 369 -17.45 18.76 12.00
CA VAL A 369 -17.43 19.90 12.94
C VAL A 369 -18.58 19.79 13.93
N GLY A 370 -18.27 20.01 15.21
CA GLY A 370 -19.20 19.87 16.34
C GLY A 370 -19.37 18.44 16.84
N ARG A 371 -18.82 17.42 16.14
CA ARG A 371 -18.88 16.02 16.61
C ARG A 371 -17.77 15.75 17.62
N ARG A 372 -18.06 14.85 18.56
CA ARG A 372 -17.06 14.22 19.43
C ARG A 372 -16.62 12.90 18.80
N LEU A 373 -15.33 12.74 18.55
CA LEU A 373 -14.76 11.60 17.83
C LEU A 373 -13.56 11.00 18.59
N PRO A 374 -13.39 9.67 18.55
CA PRO A 374 -12.20 9.02 19.06
C PRO A 374 -11.03 9.11 18.06
N VAL A 375 -9.93 9.70 18.49
CA VAL A 375 -8.75 10.02 17.67
C VAL A 375 -7.54 9.23 18.16
N LEU A 376 -6.93 8.43 17.28
CA LEU A 376 -5.66 7.77 17.58
C LEU A 376 -4.50 8.74 17.32
N MET A 377 -3.72 9.06 18.35
CA MET A 377 -2.60 9.99 18.25
C MET A 377 -1.38 9.34 17.56
N GLU A 378 -0.91 9.97 16.49
CA GLU A 378 0.27 9.55 15.69
C GLU A 378 1.48 10.49 15.86
N GLY A 379 1.33 11.49 16.73
CA GLY A 379 2.36 12.41 17.20
C GLY A 379 1.75 13.32 18.25
N ALA A 380 2.56 14.12 18.93
CA ALA A 380 2.09 14.96 20.04
C ALA A 380 0.88 15.86 19.70
N ARG A 381 0.75 16.33 18.45
CA ARG A 381 -0.34 17.23 18.02
C ARG A 381 -1.11 16.78 16.79
N MET A 382 -0.94 15.53 16.36
CA MET A 382 -1.61 15.02 15.18
C MET A 382 -2.10 13.60 15.42
N GLY A 383 -3.37 13.35 15.12
CA GLY A 383 -3.97 12.03 15.18
C GLY A 383 -4.92 11.78 14.03
N ARG A 384 -5.52 10.59 13.99
CA ARG A 384 -6.53 10.22 12.99
C ARG A 384 -7.79 9.66 13.61
N THR A 385 -8.93 10.06 13.05
CA THR A 385 -10.24 9.52 13.41
C THR A 385 -10.40 8.08 12.88
N GLU A 386 -11.45 7.39 13.32
CA GLU A 386 -11.82 6.07 12.80
C GLU A 386 -12.06 6.07 11.30
N GLY A 387 -12.74 7.11 10.81
CA GLY A 387 -12.97 7.42 9.40
C GLY A 387 -11.73 7.94 8.65
N PHE A 388 -10.54 7.87 9.24
CA PHE A 388 -9.24 8.17 8.64
C PHE A 388 -8.94 9.66 8.39
N ALA A 389 -9.79 10.58 8.86
CA ALA A 389 -9.52 12.02 8.79
C ALA A 389 -8.39 12.41 9.77
N GLU A 390 -7.48 13.28 9.32
CA GLU A 390 -6.43 13.86 10.15
C GLU A 390 -7.00 14.94 11.08
N VAL A 391 -6.53 14.95 12.31
CA VAL A 391 -6.92 15.91 13.36
C VAL A 391 -5.65 16.53 13.93
N ASP A 392 -5.54 17.85 13.83
CA ASP A 392 -4.50 18.63 14.47
C ASP A 392 -5.01 19.16 15.82
N PHE A 393 -4.16 19.13 16.84
CA PHE A 393 -4.47 19.56 18.21
C PHE A 393 -3.72 20.82 18.59
N GLY A 394 -4.40 21.72 19.31
CA GLY A 394 -3.77 22.95 19.84
C GLY A 394 -2.75 22.71 20.95
N ALA A 395 -2.84 21.58 21.65
CA ALA A 395 -1.98 21.19 22.76
C ALA A 395 -1.48 19.74 22.61
N ASP A 396 -0.39 19.42 23.29
CA ASP A 396 0.21 18.09 23.25
C ASP A 396 -0.74 17.05 23.87
N GLN A 397 -0.88 15.91 23.19
CA GLN A 397 -1.67 14.76 23.60
C GLN A 397 -0.74 13.54 23.75
N PRO A 398 -1.14 12.53 24.55
CA PRO A 398 -0.35 11.32 24.71
C PRO A 398 -0.25 10.53 23.38
N GLU A 399 0.97 10.39 22.86
CA GLU A 399 1.25 9.65 21.63
C GLU A 399 0.84 8.17 21.74
N GLY A 400 0.33 7.60 20.64
CA GLY A 400 -0.07 6.19 20.59
C GLY A 400 -1.33 5.85 21.41
N ARG A 401 -2.03 6.84 21.96
CA ARG A 401 -3.30 6.66 22.68
C ARG A 401 -4.48 7.12 21.84
N ILE A 402 -5.66 6.57 22.16
CA ILE A 402 -6.93 7.04 21.63
C ILE A 402 -7.47 8.09 22.60
N VAL A 403 -7.76 9.29 22.10
CA VAL A 403 -8.32 10.40 22.86
C VAL A 403 -9.67 10.80 22.28
N GLU A 404 -10.62 11.16 23.14
CA GLU A 404 -11.90 11.73 22.72
C GLU A 404 -11.71 13.23 22.46
N ALA A 405 -12.09 13.70 21.28
CA ALA A 405 -11.87 15.08 20.86
C ALA A 405 -13.14 15.66 20.22
N VAL A 406 -13.48 16.90 20.58
CA VAL A 406 -14.56 17.65 19.92
C VAL A 406 -13.97 18.42 18.76
N ILE A 407 -14.49 18.21 17.56
CA ILE A 407 -14.00 18.88 16.37
C ILE A 407 -14.52 20.31 16.33
N LEU A 408 -13.62 21.29 16.41
CA LEU A 408 -13.94 22.72 16.48
C LEU A 408 -14.00 23.37 15.10
N GLY A 409 -13.31 22.82 14.12
CA GLY A 409 -13.25 23.38 12.77
C GLY A 409 -12.40 22.57 11.81
N VAL A 410 -12.12 23.17 10.65
CA VAL A 410 -11.29 22.58 9.58
C VAL A 410 -10.27 23.61 9.13
N GLN A 411 -9.00 23.21 9.01
CA GLN A 411 -7.93 24.05 8.49
C GLN A 411 -6.96 23.21 7.66
N GLY A 412 -6.57 23.71 6.48
CA GLY A 412 -5.56 23.05 5.64
C GLY A 412 -5.90 21.61 5.21
N GLY A 413 -7.19 21.27 5.11
CA GLY A 413 -7.64 19.90 4.79
C GLY A 413 -7.60 18.93 5.98
N ARG A 414 -7.52 19.45 7.21
CA ARG A 414 -7.51 18.68 8.46
C ARG A 414 -8.54 19.20 9.43
N LEU A 415 -8.99 18.33 10.33
CA LEU A 415 -9.84 18.71 11.46
C LEU A 415 -9.00 19.41 12.52
N LEU A 416 -9.61 20.33 13.26
CA LEU A 416 -9.01 20.97 14.44
C LEU A 416 -9.75 20.54 15.70
N ALA A 417 -9.00 20.20 16.75
CA ALA A 417 -9.53 19.86 18.06
C ALA A 417 -8.77 20.53 19.22
#